data_AF-A0A1I9YCM9-F1
#
_entry.id   AF-A0A1I9YCM9-F1
#
_cell.length_a   1.000
_cell.length_b   1.000
_cell.length_c   1.000
_cell.angle_alpha   90.00
_cell.angle_beta   90.00
_cell.angle_gamma   90.00
#
_symmetry.space_group_name_H-M   'P 1'
#
loop_
_entity.id
_entity.type
_entity.pdbx_description
1 polymer ?
#
loop_
_entity_poly.entity_id
_entity_poly.type
_entity_poly.pdbx_seq_one_letter_code
_entity_poly.pdbx_strand_id
1 'polypeptide(L)'
;MTVTAGKVVVVTVEFFRTMRYRQRHQVESNRTPRYRVRYQLDGQPTREAVVGPNPRQGLVWRIRESRRGDTVEVLLSEDGKSILDWTNKTHDELLEDFDGTFGESD
;
A
#
# COMPACT_ATOMS: atom_id res chain seq x y z
N MET A 1 13.01 -6.65 -7.76
CA MET A 1 11.73 -6.31 -7.08
C MET A 1 11.03 -7.61 -6.75
N THR A 2 10.14 -7.64 -5.75
CA THR A 2 9.44 -8.87 -5.35
C THR A 2 7.94 -8.62 -5.28
N VAL A 3 7.16 -9.44 -5.97
CA VAL A 3 5.69 -9.42 -5.89
C VAL A 3 5.23 -10.50 -4.91
N THR A 4 4.28 -10.17 -4.05
CA THR A 4 3.63 -11.14 -3.17
C THR A 4 2.13 -10.91 -3.20
N ALA A 5 1.36 -11.97 -3.42
CA ALA A 5 -0.09 -11.92 -3.44
C ALA A 5 -0.69 -12.87 -2.40
N GLY A 6 -1.87 -12.53 -1.89
CA GLY A 6 -2.59 -13.37 -0.93
C GLY A 6 -3.77 -12.65 -0.28
N LYS A 7 -4.51 -13.38 0.55
CA LYS A 7 -5.62 -12.82 1.32
C LYS A 7 -5.11 -12.05 2.53
N VAL A 8 -5.60 -10.83 2.75
CA VAL A 8 -5.24 -10.02 3.91
C VAL A 8 -5.82 -10.64 5.18
N VAL A 9 -4.96 -10.96 6.14
CA VAL A 9 -5.36 -11.37 7.50
C VAL A 9 -5.38 -10.15 8.41
N VAL A 10 -4.33 -9.33 8.32
CA VAL A 10 -4.16 -8.09 9.08
C VAL A 10 -3.47 -7.07 8.18
N VAL A 11 -3.90 -5.82 8.26
CA VAL A 11 -3.18 -4.67 7.70
C VAL A 11 -3.31 -3.49 8.67
N THR A 12 -2.21 -2.79 8.91
CA THR A 12 -2.17 -1.62 9.79
C THR A 12 -1.20 -0.62 9.21
N VAL A 13 -1.64 0.64 9.12
CA VAL A 13 -0.87 1.73 8.54
C VAL A 13 -0.62 2.79 9.60
N GLU A 14 0.63 2.97 9.96
CA GLU A 14 1.06 3.92 10.99
C GLU A 14 1.91 5.02 10.37
N PHE A 15 1.63 6.26 10.74
CA PHE A 15 2.49 7.38 10.39
C PHE A 15 3.70 7.40 11.33
N PHE A 16 4.93 7.44 10.80
CA PHE A 16 6.11 7.57 11.62
C PHE A 16 7.02 8.72 11.13
N ARG A 17 7.35 9.62 12.05
CA ARG A 17 8.38 10.64 11.82
C ARG A 17 9.74 10.04 12.13
N THR A 18 10.63 10.00 11.15
CA THR A 18 12.07 9.83 11.42
C THR A 18 12.56 11.03 12.23
N MET A 19 12.86 10.83 13.52
CA MET A 19 13.43 11.83 14.45
C MET A 19 14.84 12.35 14.07
N ARG A 20 15.31 12.20 12.83
CA ARG A 20 16.67 12.57 12.40
C ARG A 20 16.87 14.08 12.13
N TYR A 21 16.07 14.96 12.74
CA TYR A 21 16.19 16.42 12.62
C TYR A 21 16.84 17.07 13.85
N ARG A 22 18.07 16.68 14.18
CA ARG A 22 18.95 17.46 15.08
C ARG A 22 20.34 17.73 14.50
N GLN A 23 20.50 17.67 13.17
CA GLN A 23 21.72 18.17 12.53
C GLN A 23 21.37 19.29 11.55
N ARG A 24 21.91 20.47 11.92
CA ARG A 24 21.92 21.73 11.19
C ARG A 24 22.37 21.52 9.73
N HIS A 25 21.70 22.22 8.81
CA HIS A 25 22.12 22.49 7.42
C HIS A 25 21.88 21.39 6.38
N GLN A 26 20.66 20.84 6.29
CA GLN A 26 20.15 20.40 5.00
C GLN A 26 18.93 21.22 4.60
N VAL A 27 19.05 21.74 3.37
CA VAL A 27 18.07 22.46 2.56
C VAL A 27 16.68 21.85 2.71
N GLU A 28 15.65 22.68 2.61
CA GLU A 28 14.21 22.41 2.68
C GLU A 28 13.69 21.39 1.63
N SER A 29 14.30 20.21 1.53
CA SER A 29 13.75 19.07 0.79
C SER A 29 12.64 18.42 1.62
N ASN A 30 11.50 19.10 1.63
CA ASN A 30 10.14 18.56 1.68
C ASN A 30 9.97 17.12 2.21
N ARG A 31 9.83 17.01 3.53
CA ARG A 31 8.73 16.36 4.28
C ARG A 31 7.88 15.28 3.58
N THR A 32 8.43 14.27 2.91
CA THR A 32 7.59 13.14 2.47
C THR A 32 7.10 12.38 3.72
N PRO A 33 5.78 12.36 4.00
CA PRO A 33 5.24 11.60 5.13
C PRO A 33 5.59 10.12 4.93
N ARG A 34 6.27 9.53 5.91
CA ARG A 34 6.62 8.10 5.87
C ARG A 34 5.58 7.31 6.65
N TYR A 35 5.02 6.31 5.97
CA TYR A 35 4.05 5.39 6.55
C TYR A 35 4.68 4.03 6.68
N ARG A 36 4.57 3.44 7.86
CA ARG A 36 4.91 2.04 8.11
C ARG A 36 3.63 1.23 7.95
N VAL A 37 3.75 0.12 7.22
CA VAL A 37 2.67 -0.80 6.95
C VAL A 37 3.06 -2.14 7.54
N ARG A 38 2.29 -2.59 8.52
CA ARG A 38 2.36 -3.94 9.06
C ARG A 38 1.24 -4.74 8.44
N TYR A 39 1.57 -5.79 7.72
CA TYR A 39 0.56 -6.61 7.05
C TYR A 39 0.88 -8.10 7.18
N GLN A 40 -0.16 -8.92 7.12
CA GLN A 40 -0.05 -10.37 7.10
C GLN A 40 -0.98 -10.90 6.01
N LEU A 41 -0.41 -11.75 5.16
CA LEU A 41 -1.17 -12.49 4.16
C LEU A 41 -1.40 -13.92 4.66
N ASP A 42 -2.49 -14.53 4.20
CA ASP A 42 -2.84 -15.90 4.57
C ASP A 42 -1.71 -16.88 4.22
N GLY A 43 -1.36 -17.75 5.16
CA GLY A 43 -0.22 -18.67 5.03
C GLY A 43 1.16 -18.02 5.07
N GLN A 44 1.28 -16.71 5.34
CA GLN A 44 2.56 -16.01 5.40
C GLN A 44 2.81 -15.37 6.78
N PRO A 45 4.09 -15.21 7.19
CA PRO A 45 4.41 -14.47 8.40
C PRO A 45 4.05 -13.00 8.26
N THR A 46 3.77 -12.34 9.39
CA THR A 46 3.57 -10.89 9.41
C THR A 46 4.84 -10.17 8.94
N ARG A 47 4.65 -9.17 8.07
CA ARG A 47 5.73 -8.34 7.52
C ARG A 47 5.51 -6.88 7.88
N GLU A 48 6.62 -6.16 8.02
CA GLU A 48 6.63 -4.71 8.18
C GLU A 48 7.44 -4.10 7.05
N ALA A 49 6.84 -3.16 6.33
CA ALA A 49 7.48 -2.42 5.24
C ALA A 49 7.09 -0.94 5.31
N VAL A 50 7.85 -0.09 4.64
CA VAL A 50 7.64 1.36 4.58
C VAL A 50 7.09 1.71 3.21
N VAL A 51 6.11 2.60 3.15
CA VAL A 51 5.69 3.18 1.88
C VAL A 51 6.85 4.00 1.30
N GLY A 52 7.31 3.64 0.09
CA GLY A 52 8.56 4.13 -0.49
C GLY A 52 8.69 5.67 -0.55
N PRO A 53 9.91 6.22 -0.78
CA PRO A 53 10.16 7.66 -0.73
C PRO A 53 9.39 8.49 -1.76
N ASN A 54 8.78 7.86 -2.77
CA ASN A 54 7.90 8.46 -3.78
C ASN A 54 6.73 7.49 -4.07
N PRO A 55 5.74 7.37 -3.17
CA PRO A 55 4.66 6.44 -3.41
C PRO A 55 3.78 6.93 -4.56
N ARG A 56 3.21 5.97 -5.30
CA ARG A 56 2.11 6.29 -6.22
C ARG A 56 1.01 7.06 -5.48
N GLN A 57 0.41 8.04 -6.15
CA GLN A 57 -0.67 8.81 -5.55
C GLN A 57 -1.79 7.87 -5.07
N GLY A 58 -2.28 8.10 -3.86
CA GLY A 58 -3.32 7.27 -3.27
C GLY A 58 -2.87 5.90 -2.74
N LEU A 59 -1.59 5.51 -2.84
CA LEU A 59 -1.12 4.20 -2.37
C LEU A 59 -1.47 3.94 -0.89
N VAL A 60 -1.22 4.92 -0.02
CA VAL A 60 -1.55 4.82 1.41
C VAL A 60 -3.05 4.65 1.63
N TRP A 61 -3.87 5.31 0.81
CA TRP A 61 -5.32 5.21 0.88
C TRP A 61 -5.80 3.81 0.47
N ARG A 62 -5.28 3.27 -0.65
CA ARG A 62 -5.59 1.89 -1.08
C ARG A 62 -5.24 0.82 -0.05
N ILE A 63 -4.08 0.98 0.61
CA ILE A 63 -3.66 0.08 1.69
C ILE A 63 -4.64 0.16 2.87
N ARG A 64 -5.11 1.37 3.21
CA ARG A 64 -6.08 1.58 4.31
C ARG A 64 -7.47 1.06 4.00
N GLU A 65 -7.88 1.05 2.74
CA GLU A 65 -9.16 0.50 2.32
C GLU A 65 -9.20 -1.02 2.33
N SER A 66 -8.04 -1.66 2.27
CA SER A 66 -7.96 -3.13 2.28
C SER A 66 -8.45 -3.68 3.61
N ARG A 67 -9.34 -4.65 3.53
CA ARG A 67 -9.99 -5.31 4.67
C ARG A 67 -9.49 -6.74 4.80
N ARG A 68 -9.70 -7.30 5.98
CA ARG A 68 -9.47 -8.73 6.21
C ARG A 68 -10.33 -9.56 5.25
N GLY A 69 -9.70 -10.47 4.53
CA GLY A 69 -10.32 -11.32 3.51
C GLY A 69 -10.04 -10.88 2.07
N ASP A 70 -9.67 -9.62 1.86
CA ASP A 70 -9.38 -9.09 0.52
C ASP A 70 -8.17 -9.76 -0.10
N THR A 71 -8.24 -10.05 -1.39
CA THR A 71 -7.09 -10.54 -2.15
C THR A 71 -6.28 -9.35 -2.63
N VAL A 72 -5.05 -9.22 -2.13
CA VAL A 72 -4.15 -8.12 -2.50
C VAL A 72 -2.89 -8.63 -3.18
N GLU A 73 -2.33 -7.78 -4.02
CA GLU A 73 -1.00 -7.93 -4.60
C GLU A 73 -0.11 -6.78 -4.13
N VAL A 74 1.03 -7.11 -3.56
CA VAL A 74 1.97 -6.17 -2.96
C VAL A 74 3.28 -6.24 -3.74
N LEU A 75 3.68 -5.11 -4.32
CA LEU A 75 4.99 -4.96 -4.96
C LEU A 75 5.97 -4.35 -3.97
N LEU A 76 7.04 -5.09 -3.67
CA LEU A 76 8.13 -4.67 -2.80
C LEU A 76 9.39 -4.31 -3.61
N SER A 77 10.19 -3.41 -3.04
CA SER A 77 11.57 -3.17 -3.48
C SER A 77 12.42 -4.44 -3.36
N GLU A 78 13.59 -4.48 -4.01
CA GLU A 78 14.50 -5.65 -3.94
C GLU A 78 14.92 -6.02 -2.52
N ASP A 79 15.10 -5.02 -1.66
CA ASP A 79 15.45 -5.23 -0.27
C ASP A 79 14.25 -5.64 0.61
N GLY A 80 13.05 -5.66 0.04
CA GLY A 80 11.80 -6.06 0.73
C GLY A 80 11.30 -5.06 1.77
N LYS A 81 12.00 -3.93 1.99
CA LYS A 81 11.64 -2.97 3.05
C LYS A 81 10.69 -1.88 2.57
N SER A 82 10.54 -1.69 1.26
CA SER A 82 9.68 -0.64 0.71
C SER A 82 8.51 -1.22 -0.08
N ILE A 83 7.29 -0.77 0.22
CA ILE A 83 6.12 -1.01 -0.62
C ILE A 83 6.14 0.01 -1.74
N LEU A 84 6.19 -0.48 -2.97
CA LEU A 84 6.16 0.31 -4.20
C LEU A 84 4.75 0.42 -4.77
N ASP A 85 3.96 -0.65 -4.66
CA ASP A 85 2.58 -0.71 -5.14
C ASP A 85 1.74 -1.67 -4.26
N TRP A 86 0.43 -1.43 -4.22
CA TRP A 86 -0.54 -2.23 -3.51
C TRP A 86 -1.85 -2.21 -4.28
N THR A 87 -2.26 -3.38 -4.74
CA THR A 87 -3.46 -3.56 -5.57
C THR A 87 -4.41 -4.50 -4.84
N ASN A 88 -5.64 -4.04 -4.59
CA ASN A 88 -6.69 -4.85 -4.00
C ASN A 88 -7.53 -5.44 -5.13
N LYS A 89 -7.26 -6.70 -5.50
CA LYS A 89 -7.95 -7.38 -6.60
C LYS A 89 -9.43 -7.56 -6.30
N THR A 90 -9.79 -7.82 -5.04
CA THR A 90 -11.19 -7.95 -4.64
C THR A 90 -11.97 -6.65 -4.82
N HIS A 91 -11.32 -5.48 -4.76
CA HIS A 91 -11.96 -4.19 -5.00
C HIS A 91 -11.89 -3.78 -6.49
N ASP A 92 -10.79 -4.08 -7.19
CA ASP A 92 -10.63 -3.81 -8.62
C ASP A 92 -11.63 -4.64 -9.45
N GLU A 93 -11.83 -5.92 -9.13
CA GLU A 93 -12.82 -6.78 -9.82
C GLU A 93 -14.25 -6.25 -9.64
N LEU A 94 -14.55 -5.58 -8.52
CA LEU A 94 -15.87 -4.95 -8.29
C LEU A 94 -16.05 -3.64 -9.07
N LEU A 95 -14.97 -2.97 -9.46
CA LEU A 95 -15.00 -1.77 -10.30
C LEU A 95 -15.12 -2.13 -11.78
N GLU A 96 -14.50 -3.22 -12.23
CA GLU A 96 -14.66 -3.74 -13.59
C GLU A 96 -16.08 -4.30 -13.83
N ASP A 97 -16.71 -4.91 -12.83
CA ASP A 97 -18.11 -5.40 -12.94
C ASP A 97 -19.14 -4.24 -12.95
N PHE A 98 -18.74 -3.03 -12.56
CA PHE A 98 -19.62 -1.84 -12.54
C PHE A 98 -19.62 -1.04 -13.85
N ASP A 99 -18.78 -1.38 -14.83
CA ASP A 99 -18.72 -0.72 -16.15
C ASP A 99 -19.67 -1.34 -17.19
N GLY A 100 -20.70 -2.08 -16.72
CA GLY A 100 -21.50 -2.97 -17.55
C GLY A 100 -23.02 -2.85 -17.43
N THR A 101 -23.59 -1.73 -16.97
CA THR A 101 -25.04 -1.47 -17.14
C THR A 101 -25.37 0.02 -17.14
N PHE A 102 -24.91 0.75 -18.15
CA PHE A 102 -25.74 1.83 -18.70
C PHE A 102 -26.56 1.21 -19.82
N GLY A 103 -27.79 0.83 -19.48
CA GLY A 103 -28.79 0.53 -20.48
C GLY A 103 -29.11 1.79 -21.27
N GLU A 104 -28.43 1.99 -22.39
CA GLU A 104 -28.96 2.80 -23.48
C GLU A 104 -29.94 1.92 -24.24
N SER A 105 -31.21 2.04 -23.87
CA SER A 105 -32.32 1.74 -24.76
C SER A 105 -32.76 3.06 -25.40
N ASP A 106 -32.48 3.22 -26.69
CA ASP A 106 -33.38 3.86 -27.65
C ASP A 106 -33.11 3.31 -29.06
#